data_AF-A0AA39D1H8-F1
#
_entry.id   AF-A0AA39D1H8-F1
#
_cell.length_a   1.000
_cell.length_b   1.000
_cell.length_c   1.000
_cell.angle_alpha   90.00
_cell.angle_beta   90.00
_cell.angle_gamma   90.00
#
_symmetry.space_group_name_H-M   'P 1'
#
loop_
_entity.id
_entity.type
_entity.pdbx_description
1 polymer ?
#
loop_
_entity_poly.entity_id
_entity_poly.type
_entity_poly.pdbx_seq_one_letter_code
_entity_poly.pdbx_strand_id
1 'polypeptide(L)'
;MVESGLRPGQWAAFIGAGGGVGHMGVQLAKAMGARVIGIDSGQEKKELCLELGCEAFIDFTASKDIAGDAVQISDGEGAHAVFVTASSPAAYTLATKMARVGGKIMCVGMPPSGSAFAGDDPMFLILRNLKVIGTLTGSLRDTKEVSMFELRSSRHAVFIADQIGPRRRHNPEA
;
A
#
# COMPACT_ATOMS: atom_id res chain seq x y z
N MET A 1 3.19 -1.70 -6.65
CA MET A 1 2.34 -0.63 -7.25
C MET A 1 1.84 -1.03 -8.64
N VAL A 2 2.67 -1.60 -9.50
CA VAL A 2 2.26 -1.98 -10.88
C VAL A 2 1.09 -2.96 -10.90
N GLU A 3 1.18 -4.04 -10.12
CA GLU A 3 0.14 -5.10 -10.06
C GLU A 3 -1.22 -4.61 -9.55
N SER A 4 -1.24 -3.54 -8.74
CA SER A 4 -2.51 -2.96 -8.31
C SER A 4 -3.25 -2.31 -9.48
N GLY A 5 -2.56 -1.92 -10.56
CA GLY A 5 -3.14 -1.26 -11.72
C GLY A 5 -3.75 0.11 -11.38
N LEU A 6 -3.29 0.71 -10.28
CA LEU A 6 -3.73 2.01 -9.79
C LEU A 6 -3.40 3.09 -10.82
N ARG A 7 -4.35 3.98 -11.08
CA ARG A 7 -4.23 5.10 -12.02
C ARG A 7 -4.33 6.44 -11.28
N PRO A 8 -3.84 7.54 -11.88
CA PRO A 8 -4.05 8.87 -11.34
C PRO A 8 -5.53 9.14 -11.04
N GLY A 9 -5.82 9.81 -9.92
CA GLY A 9 -7.16 10.11 -9.42
C GLY A 9 -7.84 8.96 -8.67
N GLN A 10 -7.33 7.73 -8.74
CA GLN A 10 -7.93 6.59 -8.04
C GLN A 10 -7.53 6.54 -6.57
N TRP A 11 -8.44 6.01 -5.74
CA TRP A 11 -8.21 5.78 -4.33
C TRP A 11 -7.34 4.57 -4.04
N ALA A 12 -6.30 4.78 -3.23
CA ALA A 12 -5.51 3.73 -2.59
C ALA A 12 -5.62 3.83 -1.06
N ALA A 13 -6.00 2.74 -0.41
CA ALA A 13 -5.99 2.64 1.05
C ALA A 13 -4.78 1.84 1.52
N PHE A 14 -4.06 2.33 2.52
CA PHE A 14 -2.89 1.66 3.10
C PHE A 14 -3.17 1.31 4.57
N ILE A 15 -3.26 0.03 4.89
CA ILE A 15 -3.36 -0.44 6.28
C ILE A 15 -1.95 -0.69 6.82
N GLY A 16 -1.55 0.08 7.83
CA GLY A 16 -0.17 0.20 8.29
C GLY A 16 0.61 1.28 7.54
N ALA A 17 -0.06 2.40 7.22
CA ALA A 17 0.49 3.48 6.41
C ALA A 17 1.69 4.20 7.05
N GLY A 18 1.75 4.29 8.38
CA GLY A 18 2.87 4.91 9.09
C GLY A 18 4.04 3.95 9.35
N GLY A 19 3.92 2.68 8.95
CA GLY A 19 4.98 1.67 9.11
C GLY A 19 6.08 1.75 8.05
N GLY A 20 7.13 0.92 8.19
CA GLY A 20 8.32 0.96 7.33
C GLY A 20 8.05 0.80 5.83
N VAL A 21 7.13 -0.09 5.42
CA VAL A 21 6.76 -0.25 4.00
C VAL A 21 5.62 0.68 3.60
N GLY A 22 4.67 0.91 4.52
CA GLY A 22 3.48 1.72 4.26
C GLY A 22 3.82 3.14 3.84
N HIS A 23 4.74 3.80 4.55
CA HIS A 23 5.05 5.21 4.30
C HIS A 23 5.75 5.43 2.95
N MET A 24 6.52 4.44 2.47
CA MET A 24 7.05 4.44 1.11
C MET A 24 5.93 4.25 0.08
N GLY A 25 5.00 3.33 0.35
CA GLY A 25 3.83 3.10 -0.50
C GLY A 25 2.94 4.34 -0.67
N VAL A 26 2.72 5.09 0.43
CA VAL A 26 1.99 6.37 0.43
C VAL A 26 2.64 7.37 -0.53
N GLN A 27 3.95 7.58 -0.40
CA GLN A 27 4.69 8.51 -1.26
C GLN A 27 4.63 8.10 -2.73
N LEU A 28 4.83 6.81 -3.03
CA LEU A 28 4.73 6.30 -4.39
C LEU A 28 3.32 6.47 -4.97
N ALA A 29 2.29 6.18 -4.19
CA ALA A 29 0.91 6.34 -4.62
C ALA A 29 0.57 7.81 -4.90
N LYS A 30 0.97 8.71 -3.99
CA LYS A 30 0.80 10.15 -4.17
C LYS A 30 1.52 10.64 -5.42
N ALA A 31 2.76 10.21 -5.61
CA ALA A 31 3.57 10.60 -6.75
C ALA A 31 2.91 10.11 -8.05
N MET A 32 2.41 8.87 -8.10
CA MET A 32 1.60 8.33 -9.20
C MET A 32 0.26 9.06 -9.44
N GLY A 33 -0.07 10.09 -8.65
CA GLY A 33 -1.27 10.89 -8.78
C GLY A 33 -2.52 10.25 -8.18
N ALA A 34 -2.39 9.17 -7.41
CA ALA A 34 -3.51 8.59 -6.69
C ALA A 34 -3.87 9.40 -5.44
N ARG A 35 -5.12 9.22 -4.99
CA ARG A 35 -5.65 9.75 -3.73
C ARG A 35 -5.44 8.70 -2.66
N VAL A 36 -4.85 9.08 -1.53
CA VAL A 36 -4.33 8.11 -0.55
C VAL A 36 -5.06 8.22 0.78
N ILE A 37 -5.56 7.10 1.29
CA ILE A 37 -6.09 6.95 2.64
C ILE A 37 -5.06 6.18 3.47
N GLY A 38 -4.51 6.80 4.50
CA GLY A 38 -3.66 6.15 5.47
C GLY A 38 -4.47 5.56 6.62
N ILE A 39 -4.19 4.33 7.03
CA ILE A 39 -4.84 3.69 8.18
C ILE A 39 -3.74 3.21 9.12
N ASP A 40 -3.66 3.79 10.30
CA ASP A 40 -2.69 3.42 11.33
C ASP A 40 -3.17 3.87 12.73
N SER A 41 -2.33 3.79 13.76
CA SER A 41 -2.66 4.21 15.13
C SER A 41 -1.90 5.45 15.56
N GLY A 42 -2.58 6.39 16.22
CA GLY A 42 -1.94 7.47 16.96
C GLY A 42 -1.61 8.70 16.13
N GLN A 43 -1.42 9.80 16.86
CA GLN A 43 -1.27 11.14 16.30
C GLN A 43 0.03 11.33 15.51
N GLU A 44 1.15 10.77 15.98
CA GLU A 44 2.45 10.86 15.30
C GLU A 44 2.40 10.25 13.89
N LYS A 45 1.81 9.06 13.76
CA LYS A 45 1.68 8.40 12.46
C LYS A 45 0.68 9.11 11.56
N LYS A 46 -0.37 9.72 12.13
CA LYS A 46 -1.29 10.57 11.38
C LYS A 46 -0.56 11.74 10.74
N GLU A 47 0.22 12.47 11.51
CA GLU A 47 1.00 13.63 11.04
C GLU A 47 1.97 13.21 9.93
N LEU A 48 2.75 12.15 10.16
CA LEU A 48 3.64 11.58 9.15
C LEU A 48 2.90 11.20 7.86
N CYS A 49 1.78 10.48 7.97
CA CYS A 49 1.03 10.03 6.80
C CYS A 49 0.50 11.21 5.96
N LEU A 50 -0.02 12.25 6.62
CA LEU A 50 -0.51 13.46 5.95
C LEU A 50 0.62 14.23 5.27
N GLU A 51 1.77 14.38 5.94
CA GLU A 51 2.97 15.02 5.37
C GLU A 51 3.46 14.28 4.11
N LEU A 52 3.46 12.95 4.15
CA LEU A 52 3.91 12.11 3.03
C LEU A 52 2.91 12.01 1.87
N GLY A 53 1.71 12.59 2.00
CA GLY A 53 0.75 12.72 0.92
C GLY A 53 -0.53 11.90 1.05
N CYS A 54 -0.85 11.39 2.25
CA CYS A 54 -2.22 10.94 2.54
C CYS A 54 -3.17 12.14 2.42
N GLU A 55 -4.26 11.94 1.69
CA GLU A 55 -5.37 12.89 1.63
C GLU A 55 -6.27 12.76 2.85
N ALA A 56 -6.37 11.55 3.40
CA ALA A 56 -7.12 11.26 4.63
C ALA A 56 -6.38 10.24 5.49
N PHE A 57 -6.66 10.26 6.79
CA PHE A 57 -6.11 9.31 7.75
C PHE A 57 -7.21 8.77 8.65
N ILE A 58 -7.22 7.45 8.87
CA ILE A 58 -8.11 6.76 9.79
C ILE A 58 -7.27 6.19 10.93
N ASP A 59 -7.55 6.66 12.15
CA ASP A 59 -6.99 6.05 13.35
C ASP A 59 -7.80 4.80 13.72
N PHE A 60 -7.23 3.62 13.52
CA PHE A 60 -7.95 2.37 13.79
C PHE A 60 -8.24 2.13 15.28
N THR A 61 -7.57 2.87 16.18
CA THR A 61 -7.82 2.78 17.64
C THR A 61 -8.98 3.66 18.09
N ALA A 62 -9.33 4.69 17.29
CA ALA A 62 -10.42 5.61 17.60
C ALA A 62 -11.68 5.36 16.75
N SER A 63 -11.53 4.83 15.53
CA SER A 63 -12.65 4.51 14.66
C SER A 63 -13.42 3.27 15.14
N LYS A 64 -14.75 3.35 15.03
CA LYS A 64 -15.66 2.22 15.32
C LYS A 64 -15.96 1.37 14.09
N ASP A 65 -15.80 1.93 12.89
CA ASP A 65 -16.01 1.25 11.61
C ASP A 65 -14.99 1.71 10.58
N ILE A 66 -13.78 1.14 10.68
CA ILE A 66 -12.63 1.48 9.83
C ILE A 66 -12.95 1.26 8.34
N ALA A 67 -13.69 0.20 8.02
CA ALA A 67 -14.03 -0.12 6.64
C ALA A 67 -15.09 0.86 6.10
N GLY A 68 -16.12 1.16 6.88
CA GLY A 68 -17.12 2.18 6.54
C GLY A 68 -16.51 3.55 6.34
N ASP A 69 -15.63 3.99 7.24
CA ASP A 69 -14.92 5.27 7.13
C ASP A 69 -14.08 5.33 5.84
N ALA A 70 -13.35 4.26 5.52
CA ALA A 70 -12.57 4.17 4.29
C ALA A 70 -13.45 4.25 3.04
N VAL A 71 -14.62 3.58 3.05
CA VAL A 71 -15.59 3.63 1.94
C VAL A 71 -16.16 5.05 1.78
N GLN A 72 -16.54 5.70 2.88
CA GLN A 72 -17.08 7.07 2.84
C GLN A 72 -16.06 8.07 2.29
N ILE A 73 -14.81 7.98 2.75
CA ILE A 73 -13.71 8.82 2.23
C ILE A 73 -13.48 8.56 0.74
N SER A 74 -13.57 7.30 0.31
CA SER A 74 -13.36 6.90 -1.09
C SER A 74 -14.62 7.04 -1.96
N ASP A 75 -15.24 8.22 -1.87
CA ASP A 75 -16.42 8.64 -2.63
C ASP A 75 -17.66 7.73 -2.44
N GLY A 76 -17.73 7.01 -1.32
CA GLY A 76 -18.83 6.08 -1.01
C GLY A 76 -18.74 4.72 -1.71
N GLU A 77 -17.73 4.49 -2.55
CA GLU A 77 -17.61 3.31 -3.41
C GLU A 77 -16.55 2.32 -2.92
N GLY A 78 -15.56 2.78 -2.17
CA GLY A 78 -14.41 1.98 -1.74
C GLY A 78 -13.13 2.27 -2.54
N ALA A 79 -12.00 1.82 -2.00
CA ALA A 79 -10.70 2.02 -2.63
C ALA A 79 -10.50 1.10 -3.84
N HIS A 80 -9.82 1.61 -4.87
CA HIS A 80 -9.48 0.84 -6.07
C HIS A 80 -8.41 -0.20 -5.78
N ALA A 81 -7.46 0.16 -4.92
CA ALA A 81 -6.48 -0.76 -4.37
C ALA A 81 -6.38 -0.58 -2.85
N VAL A 82 -6.32 -1.71 -2.14
CA VAL A 82 -6.11 -1.76 -0.70
C VAL A 82 -4.78 -2.47 -0.46
N PHE A 83 -3.82 -1.77 0.13
CA PHE A 83 -2.51 -2.29 0.45
C PHE A 83 -2.46 -2.66 1.92
N VAL A 84 -2.27 -3.95 2.19
CA VAL A 84 -2.08 -4.45 3.55
C VAL A 84 -0.58 -4.51 3.81
N THR A 85 -0.03 -3.47 4.45
CA THR A 85 1.39 -3.40 4.82
C THR A 85 1.62 -3.72 6.30
N ALA A 86 0.57 -3.70 7.12
CA ALA A 86 0.61 -4.14 8.50
C ALA A 86 0.72 -5.67 8.62
N SER A 87 1.56 -6.15 9.55
CA SER A 87 1.66 -7.57 9.92
C SER A 87 0.58 -7.99 10.93
N SER A 88 -0.65 -7.48 10.77
CA SER A 88 -1.78 -7.74 11.68
C SER A 88 -2.83 -8.61 10.99
N PRO A 89 -3.31 -9.69 11.64
CA PRO A 89 -4.44 -10.48 11.12
C PRO A 89 -5.69 -9.65 10.86
N ALA A 90 -6.01 -8.70 11.75
CA ALA A 90 -7.20 -7.86 11.61
C ALA A 90 -7.15 -6.98 10.35
N ALA A 91 -5.95 -6.59 9.90
CA ALA A 91 -5.79 -5.81 8.68
C ALA A 91 -6.28 -6.57 7.45
N TYR A 92 -6.01 -7.89 7.37
CA TYR A 92 -6.47 -8.72 6.26
C TYR A 92 -7.99 -8.89 6.24
N THR A 93 -8.63 -9.03 7.40
CA THR A 93 -10.09 -9.12 7.52
C THR A 93 -10.81 -7.84 7.10
N LEU A 94 -10.18 -6.68 7.32
CA LEU A 94 -10.77 -5.38 6.95
C LEU A 94 -10.56 -5.05 5.46
N ALA A 95 -9.47 -5.53 4.86
CA ALA A 95 -9.03 -5.09 3.55
C ALA A 95 -10.05 -5.33 2.43
N THR A 96 -10.74 -6.48 2.44
CA THR A 96 -11.76 -6.81 1.44
C THR A 96 -12.96 -5.90 1.52
N LYS A 97 -13.32 -5.43 2.72
CA LYS A 97 -14.53 -4.64 3.01
C LYS A 97 -14.40 -3.19 2.53
N MET A 98 -13.20 -2.61 2.60
CA MET A 98 -12.91 -1.25 2.15
C MET A 98 -12.63 -1.12 0.64
N ALA A 99 -12.53 -2.24 -0.08
CA ALA A 99 -12.33 -2.24 -1.54
C ALA A 99 -13.64 -2.02 -2.29
N ARG A 100 -13.60 -1.27 -3.39
CA ARG A 100 -14.73 -1.13 -4.33
C ARG A 100 -15.00 -2.41 -5.11
N VAL A 101 -16.14 -2.46 -5.80
CA VAL A 101 -16.39 -3.47 -6.84
C VAL A 101 -15.29 -3.42 -7.90
N GLY A 102 -14.69 -4.58 -8.19
CA GLY A 102 -13.54 -4.74 -9.09
C GLY A 102 -12.18 -4.40 -8.47
N GLY A 103 -12.16 -3.98 -7.20
CA GLY A 103 -10.96 -3.57 -6.48
C GLY A 103 -9.97 -4.70 -6.21
N LYS A 104 -8.75 -4.31 -5.86
CA LYS A 104 -7.63 -5.24 -5.62
C LYS A 104 -7.08 -5.09 -4.21
N ILE A 105 -6.84 -6.22 -3.56
CA ILE A 105 -6.24 -6.32 -2.24
C ILE A 105 -4.81 -6.81 -2.46
N MET A 106 -3.86 -5.96 -2.10
CA MET A 106 -2.43 -6.20 -2.25
C MET A 106 -1.87 -6.68 -0.91
N CYS A 107 -1.50 -7.94 -0.84
CA CYS A 107 -0.96 -8.58 0.37
C CYS A 107 0.56 -8.35 0.42
N VAL A 108 1.03 -7.53 1.36
CA VAL A 108 2.44 -7.16 1.52
C VAL A 108 2.95 -7.51 2.92
N GLY A 109 2.17 -7.18 3.95
CA GLY A 109 2.49 -7.46 5.36
C GLY A 109 2.40 -8.95 5.67
N MET A 110 3.31 -9.43 6.51
CA MET A 110 3.43 -10.86 6.80
C MET A 110 3.17 -11.11 8.29
N PRO A 111 1.90 -11.39 8.68
CA PRO A 111 1.57 -11.79 10.05
C PRO A 111 2.11 -13.21 10.35
N PRO A 112 2.11 -13.65 11.62
CA PRO A 112 2.54 -15.01 11.98
C PRO A 112 1.85 -16.08 11.15
N SER A 113 2.57 -17.15 10.79
CA SER A 113 2.03 -18.24 9.98
C SER A 113 0.75 -18.83 10.60
N GLY A 114 -0.29 -19.01 9.77
CA GLY A 114 -1.59 -19.53 10.19
C GLY A 114 -2.48 -18.56 10.99
N SER A 115 -2.01 -17.34 11.28
CA SER A 115 -2.79 -16.37 12.06
C SER A 115 -3.79 -15.55 11.24
N ALA A 116 -3.64 -15.53 9.91
CA ALA A 116 -4.50 -14.75 9.02
C ALA A 116 -4.62 -15.44 7.65
N PHE A 117 -5.75 -15.20 6.98
CA PHE A 117 -5.97 -15.55 5.59
C PHE A 117 -6.29 -14.28 4.80
N ALA A 118 -5.72 -14.17 3.60
CA ALA A 118 -6.04 -13.07 2.71
C ALA A 118 -7.29 -13.41 1.90
N GLY A 119 -8.35 -12.60 2.03
CA GLY A 119 -9.62 -12.80 1.33
C GLY A 119 -10.83 -12.72 2.26
N ASP A 120 -11.96 -13.19 1.76
CA ASP A 120 -13.25 -13.22 2.44
C ASP A 120 -14.09 -14.39 1.89
N ASP A 121 -15.34 -14.48 2.31
CA ASP A 121 -16.31 -15.45 1.79
C ASP A 121 -16.33 -15.47 0.24
N PRO A 122 -16.33 -16.65 -0.41
CA PRO A 122 -16.32 -16.75 -1.87
C PRO A 122 -17.47 -16.01 -2.56
N MET A 123 -18.69 -16.01 -2.00
CA MET A 123 -19.81 -15.26 -2.58
C MET A 123 -19.54 -13.76 -2.53
N PHE A 124 -18.97 -13.27 -1.44
CA PHE A 124 -18.58 -11.87 -1.32
C PHE A 124 -17.52 -11.48 -2.37
N LEU A 125 -16.49 -12.29 -2.54
CA LEU A 125 -15.43 -12.05 -3.53
C LEU A 125 -15.97 -12.06 -4.96
N ILE A 126 -16.82 -13.03 -5.30
CA ILE A 126 -17.42 -13.19 -6.64
C ILE A 126 -18.34 -12.01 -6.96
N LEU A 127 -19.29 -11.70 -6.06
CA LEU A 127 -20.27 -10.63 -6.30
C LEU A 127 -19.61 -9.25 -6.42
N ARG A 128 -18.49 -9.03 -5.75
CA ARG A 128 -17.72 -7.77 -5.82
C ARG A 128 -16.57 -7.82 -6.83
N ASN A 129 -16.35 -8.93 -7.52
CA ASN A 129 -15.24 -9.13 -8.48
C ASN A 129 -13.86 -8.71 -7.91
N LEU A 130 -13.63 -9.04 -6.64
CA LEU A 130 -12.40 -8.66 -5.94
C LEU A 130 -11.24 -9.55 -6.35
N LYS A 131 -10.02 -9.00 -6.30
CA LYS A 131 -8.78 -9.74 -6.57
C LYS A 131 -7.88 -9.65 -5.35
N VAL A 132 -7.41 -10.78 -4.86
CA VAL A 132 -6.45 -10.86 -3.76
C VAL A 132 -5.11 -11.28 -4.35
N ILE A 133 -4.09 -10.44 -4.19
CA ILE A 133 -2.80 -10.57 -4.87
C ILE A 133 -1.67 -10.54 -3.84
N GLY A 134 -0.97 -11.66 -3.71
CA GLY A 134 0.27 -11.74 -2.94
C GLY A 134 1.45 -11.14 -3.70
N THR A 135 2.25 -10.31 -3.02
CA THR A 135 3.48 -9.75 -3.59
C THR A 135 4.62 -9.83 -2.59
N LEU A 136 5.67 -10.57 -2.94
CA LEU A 136 6.91 -10.67 -2.17
C LEU A 136 7.97 -9.89 -2.95
N THR A 137 8.35 -8.70 -2.46
CA THR A 137 9.33 -7.79 -3.09
C THR A 137 8.96 -7.21 -4.46
N GLY A 138 9.49 -6.02 -4.79
CA GLY A 138 9.37 -5.42 -6.11
C GLY A 138 10.32 -6.09 -7.11
N SER A 139 9.84 -6.38 -8.30
CA SER A 139 10.67 -6.85 -9.41
C SER A 139 11.61 -5.74 -9.89
N LEU A 140 12.67 -6.07 -10.64
CA LEU A 140 13.53 -5.06 -11.30
C LEU A 140 12.73 -4.09 -12.19
N ARG A 141 11.57 -4.53 -12.68
CA ARG A 141 10.64 -3.68 -13.43
C ARG A 141 9.96 -2.67 -12.51
N ASP A 142 9.53 -3.07 -11.31
CA ASP A 142 8.98 -2.15 -10.30
C ASP A 142 10.02 -1.10 -9.90
N THR A 143 11.28 -1.50 -9.68
CA THR A 143 12.36 -0.55 -9.37
C THR A 143 12.60 0.42 -10.53
N LYS A 144 12.65 -0.06 -11.78
CA LYS A 144 12.81 0.79 -12.95
C LYS A 144 11.63 1.74 -13.16
N GLU A 145 10.40 1.29 -12.95
CA GLU A 145 9.22 2.14 -13.09
C GLU A 145 9.18 3.22 -12.01
N VAL A 146 9.56 2.89 -10.76
CA VAL A 146 9.73 3.90 -9.69
C VAL A 146 10.83 4.90 -10.03
N SER A 147 12.02 4.44 -10.44
CA SER A 147 13.10 5.36 -10.82
C SER A 147 12.76 6.20 -12.05
N MET A 148 12.10 5.63 -13.06
CA MET A 148 11.63 6.39 -14.23
C MET A 148 10.54 7.39 -13.88
N PHE A 149 9.68 7.04 -12.92
CA PHE A 149 8.65 7.93 -12.41
C PHE A 149 9.27 9.10 -11.62
N GLU A 150 10.24 8.84 -10.75
CA GLU A 150 11.03 9.87 -10.04
C GLU A 150 11.78 10.78 -11.02
N LEU A 151 12.48 10.22 -12.02
CA LEU A 151 13.19 11.00 -13.04
C LEU A 151 12.27 11.89 -13.88
N ARG A 152 11.03 11.46 -14.10
CA ARG A 152 10.01 12.27 -14.81
C ARG A 152 9.38 13.34 -13.92
N SER A 153 9.36 13.12 -12.61
CA SER A 153 8.73 14.01 -11.63
C SER A 153 9.71 15.02 -11.01
N SER A 154 11.01 14.73 -11.05
CA SER A 154 12.06 15.53 -10.42
C SER A 154 12.71 16.52 -11.40
N ARG A 155 12.40 17.81 -11.24
CA ARG A 155 13.31 18.91 -11.61
C ARG A 155 14.50 19.08 -10.65
N HIS A 156 14.65 18.23 -9.63
CA HIS A 156 15.79 18.21 -8.71
C HIS A 156 16.10 16.76 -8.32
N ALA A 157 17.15 16.18 -8.89
CA ALA A 157 17.63 14.86 -8.52
C ALA A 157 19.07 14.97 -7.98
N VAL A 158 19.24 14.85 -6.67
CA VAL A 158 20.53 14.49 -6.04
C VAL A 158 20.20 13.59 -4.84
N PHE A 159 21.04 12.57 -4.62
CA PHE A 159 21.12 11.68 -3.44
C PHE A 159 20.37 10.33 -3.42
N ILE A 160 20.64 9.41 -4.37
CA ILE A 160 20.66 7.95 -4.07
C ILE A 160 21.83 7.22 -4.80
N ALA A 161 22.91 7.92 -5.18
CA ALA A 161 24.05 7.27 -5.83
C ALA A 161 25.11 6.73 -4.83
N ASP A 162 25.11 7.18 -3.58
CA ASP A 162 26.27 7.01 -2.69
C ASP A 162 26.15 5.87 -1.65
N GLN A 163 24.99 5.20 -1.56
CA GLN A 163 24.80 4.07 -0.63
C GLN A 163 24.93 2.68 -1.27
N ILE A 164 25.20 2.60 -2.58
CA ILE A 164 25.43 1.33 -3.27
C ILE A 164 26.90 1.25 -3.66
N GLY A 165 27.76 1.10 -2.65
CA GLY A 165 29.18 0.80 -2.86
C GLY A 165 29.37 -0.47 -3.70
N PRO A 166 30.44 -0.56 -4.50
CA PRO A 166 30.62 -1.65 -5.46
C PRO A 166 30.73 -3.00 -4.73
N ARG A 167 29.83 -3.93 -5.04
CA ARG A 167 29.89 -5.32 -4.56
C ARG A 167 31.17 -5.98 -5.08
N ARG A 168 32.09 -6.34 -4.17
CA ARG A 168 33.18 -7.28 -4.47
C ARG A 168 32.58 -8.62 -4.89
N ARG A 169 32.95 -9.11 -6.07
CA ARG A 169 32.63 -10.48 -6.52
C ARG A 169 33.40 -11.47 -5.65
N HIS A 170 32.69 -12.35 -4.95
CA HIS A 170 33.29 -13.51 -4.32
C HIS A 170 33.32 -14.63 -5.36
N ASN A 171 34.52 -15.09 -5.73
CA ASN A 171 34.73 -16.21 -6.64
C ASN A 171 34.87 -17.49 -5.79
N PRO A 172 34.02 -18.51 -5.94
CA PRO A 172 34.22 -19.78 -5.25
C PRO A 172 35.02 -20.71 -6.16
N GLU A 173 36.34 -20.76 -5.98
CA GLU A 173 37.21 -21.87 -6.39
C GLU A 173 38.63 -21.63 -5.83
N ALA A 174 38.92 -22.23 -4.68
CA ALA A 174 40.23 -22.68 -4.16
C ALA A 174 40.02 -23.42 -2.83
#